data_AF-A0A1G2YPC2-F1
#
_entry.id   AF-A0A1G2YPC2-F1
#
_cell.length_a   1.000
_cell.length_b   1.000
_cell.length_c   1.000
_cell.angle_alpha   90.00
_cell.angle_beta   90.00
_cell.angle_gamma   90.00
#
_symmetry.space_group_name_H-M   'P 1'
#
loop_
_entity.id
_entity.type
_entity.pdbx_description
1 polymer ?
#
loop_
_entity_poly.entity_id
_entity_poly.type
_entity_poly.pdbx_seq_one_letter_code
_entity_poly.pdbx_strand_id
1 'polypeptide(L)'
;MKEEMAVQVCAKAEYQQIKNIYDGFRDLIDYQGQRESDYIYNQKKVFLNLNRYWPLIERLAKESNIELKVGPDDYKNTIFGFDRKAIARLYDSDRYPGVPTEQILGLEEKAVKANCHCLLSDILLKLEDFIEQEFEIEQNEFAEIGKQLPIKDEELTNEQAVELLGGGISASTISKWVKAGSLKGNGCKGRQHRVLKSSVLLLKHERQEQHKLKDAKDKMNIEALKEKK
;
A
#
# COMPACT_ATOMS: atom_id res chain seq x y z
N MET A 1 -2.77 1.04 -29.21
CA MET A 1 -3.80 0.36 -28.38
C MET A 1 -3.32 -0.87 -27.59
N LYS A 2 -2.84 -1.98 -28.17
CA LYS A 2 -2.39 -3.14 -27.36
C LYS A 2 -1.06 -2.92 -26.61
N GLU A 3 -0.14 -2.15 -27.19
CA GLU A 3 1.17 -1.86 -26.58
C GLU A 3 1.07 -0.79 -25.48
N GLU A 4 0.32 0.28 -25.68
CA GLU A 4 0.09 1.31 -24.63
C GLU A 4 -0.65 0.74 -23.40
N MET A 5 -1.70 -0.07 -23.61
CA MET A 5 -2.35 -0.77 -22.50
C MET A 5 -1.40 -1.69 -21.72
N ALA A 6 -0.41 -2.29 -22.39
CA ALA A 6 0.56 -3.16 -21.73
C ALA A 6 1.56 -2.36 -20.88
N VAL A 7 1.96 -1.17 -21.32
CA VAL A 7 2.85 -0.25 -20.58
C VAL A 7 2.14 0.29 -19.34
N GLN A 8 0.88 0.71 -19.47
CA GLN A 8 0.09 1.28 -18.38
C GLN A 8 -0.22 0.27 -17.25
N VAL A 9 -0.51 -0.99 -17.63
CA VAL A 9 -0.69 -2.10 -16.68
C VAL A 9 0.63 -2.44 -15.98
N CYS A 10 1.76 -2.26 -16.66
CA CYS A 10 3.09 -2.50 -16.12
C CYS A 10 3.43 -1.48 -15.01
N ALA A 11 3.23 -0.18 -15.26
CA ALA A 11 3.53 0.88 -14.29
C ALA A 11 2.71 0.77 -12.99
N LYS A 12 1.39 0.50 -13.09
CA LYS A 12 0.52 0.29 -11.91
C LYS A 12 0.91 -0.96 -11.11
N ALA A 13 1.27 -2.04 -11.80
CA ALA A 13 1.71 -3.27 -11.13
C ALA A 13 3.05 -3.05 -10.39
N GLU A 14 3.99 -2.36 -11.05
CA GLU A 14 5.29 -2.01 -10.48
C GLU A 14 5.15 -1.08 -9.27
N TYR A 15 4.31 -0.04 -9.38
CA TYR A 15 3.95 0.82 -8.25
C TYR A 15 3.46 0.02 -7.06
N GLN A 16 2.54 -0.93 -7.26
CA GLN A 16 2.03 -1.74 -6.17
C GLN A 16 3.11 -2.64 -5.55
N GLN A 17 4.03 -3.19 -6.34
CA GLN A 17 5.14 -3.99 -5.80
C GLN A 17 6.09 -3.14 -4.94
N ILE A 18 6.51 -1.98 -5.45
CA ILE A 18 7.40 -1.08 -4.71
C ILE A 18 6.70 -0.55 -3.46
N LYS A 19 5.42 -0.21 -3.55
CA LYS A 19 4.63 0.27 -2.41
C LYS A 19 4.51 -0.77 -1.31
N ASN A 20 4.29 -2.04 -1.68
CA ASN A 20 4.25 -3.14 -0.71
C ASN A 20 5.58 -3.33 0.02
N ILE A 21 6.71 -3.15 -0.67
CA ILE A 21 8.05 -3.20 -0.08
C ILE A 21 8.26 -2.01 0.86
N TYR A 22 7.92 -0.79 0.41
CA TYR A 22 8.04 0.43 1.19
C TYR A 22 7.20 0.40 2.46
N ASP A 23 5.91 0.06 2.38
CA ASP A 23 5.02 -0.03 3.53
C ASP A 23 5.54 -1.09 4.53
N GLY A 24 5.97 -2.26 4.04
CA GLY A 24 6.55 -3.29 4.90
C GLY A 24 7.88 -2.87 5.56
N PHE A 25 8.74 -2.15 4.83
CA PHE A 25 9.98 -1.62 5.38
C PHE A 25 9.74 -0.54 6.44
N ARG A 26 8.79 0.37 6.21
CA ARG A 26 8.38 1.39 7.18
C ARG A 26 7.85 0.75 8.45
N ASP A 27 6.94 -0.22 8.31
CA ASP A 27 6.38 -0.93 9.46
C ASP A 27 7.49 -1.62 10.28
N LEU A 28 8.50 -2.22 9.63
CA LEU A 28 9.63 -2.82 10.36
C LEU A 28 10.46 -1.80 11.15
N ILE A 29 10.64 -0.60 10.63
CA ILE A 29 11.34 0.47 11.33
C ILE A 29 10.50 0.97 12.51
N ASP A 30 9.21 1.21 12.30
CA ASP A 30 8.30 1.76 13.32
C ASP A 30 8.10 0.79 14.51
N TYR A 31 8.16 -0.51 14.26
CA TYR A 31 7.98 -1.55 15.27
C TYR A 31 9.29 -2.21 15.73
N GLN A 32 10.45 -1.62 15.40
CA GLN A 32 11.75 -2.17 15.75
C GLN A 32 11.90 -2.29 17.28
N GLY A 33 12.19 -3.51 17.76
CA GLY A 33 12.38 -3.80 19.19
C GLY A 33 11.16 -4.42 19.90
N GLN A 34 10.02 -4.54 19.21
CA GLN A 34 8.88 -5.31 19.73
C GLN A 34 9.14 -6.82 19.54
N ARG A 35 9.21 -7.56 20.64
CA ARG A 35 9.41 -9.02 20.64
C ARG A 35 8.08 -9.73 20.41
N GLU A 36 7.58 -9.68 19.18
CA GLU A 36 6.41 -10.47 18.78
C GLU A 36 6.79 -11.39 17.61
N SER A 37 6.20 -12.58 17.56
CA SER A 37 6.37 -13.55 16.45
C SER A 37 6.11 -12.91 15.08
N ASP A 38 5.20 -11.96 15.06
CA ASP A 38 4.75 -11.26 13.87
C ASP A 38 5.84 -10.35 13.31
N TYR A 39 6.69 -9.78 14.17
CA TYR A 39 7.83 -8.97 13.76
C TYR A 39 8.85 -9.80 12.95
N ILE A 40 9.23 -10.98 13.43
CA ILE A 40 10.19 -11.88 12.73
C ILE A 40 9.59 -12.37 11.40
N TYR A 41 8.30 -12.70 11.37
CA TYR A 41 7.62 -13.10 10.14
C TYR A 41 7.61 -11.97 9.11
N ASN A 42 7.31 -10.74 9.54
CA ASN A 42 7.31 -9.55 8.69
C ASN A 42 8.72 -9.21 8.18
N GLN A 43 9.76 -9.37 9.01
CA GLN A 43 11.16 -9.19 8.59
C GLN A 43 11.53 -10.09 7.42
N LYS A 44 11.22 -11.39 7.53
CA LYS A 44 11.49 -12.36 6.46
C LYS A 44 10.70 -12.03 5.19
N LYS A 45 9.43 -11.66 5.34
CA LYS A 45 8.56 -11.32 4.20
C LYS A 45 9.08 -10.11 3.42
N VAL A 46 9.45 -9.04 4.13
CA VAL A 46 10.00 -7.82 3.51
C VAL A 46 11.33 -8.13 2.82
N PHE A 47 12.22 -8.85 3.49
CA PHE A 47 13.50 -9.24 2.90
C PHE A 47 13.33 -10.07 1.62
N LEU A 48 12.42 -11.06 1.63
CA LEU A 48 12.15 -11.89 0.45
C LEU A 48 11.59 -11.08 -0.71
N ASN A 49 10.66 -10.16 -0.43
CA ASN A 49 10.11 -9.26 -1.45
C ASN A 49 11.20 -8.34 -2.01
N LEU A 50 12.02 -7.75 -1.13
CA LEU A 50 13.08 -6.85 -1.54
C LEU A 50 14.11 -7.56 -2.43
N ASN A 51 14.57 -8.76 -2.06
CA ASN A 51 15.47 -9.54 -2.92
C ASN A 51 14.84 -9.93 -4.25
N ARG A 52 13.57 -10.33 -4.23
CA ARG A 52 12.85 -10.72 -5.45
C ARG A 52 12.72 -9.56 -6.43
N TYR A 53 12.46 -8.37 -5.93
CA TYR A 53 12.20 -7.18 -6.73
C TYR A 53 13.37 -6.20 -6.78
N TRP A 54 14.54 -6.56 -6.25
CA TRP A 54 15.74 -5.73 -6.33
C TRP A 54 16.10 -5.36 -7.78
N PRO A 55 16.06 -6.29 -8.76
CA PRO A 55 16.33 -5.94 -10.15
C PRO A 55 15.34 -4.91 -10.72
N LEU A 56 14.09 -4.93 -10.24
CA LEU A 56 13.09 -3.92 -10.61
C LEU A 56 13.46 -2.55 -9.99
N ILE A 57 13.86 -2.52 -8.72
CA ILE A 57 14.34 -1.29 -8.05
C ILE A 57 15.53 -0.69 -8.80
N GLU A 58 16.53 -1.50 -9.17
CA GLU A 58 17.71 -1.05 -9.91
C GLU A 58 17.33 -0.49 -11.28
N ARG A 59 16.45 -1.18 -12.01
CA ARG A 59 15.96 -0.73 -13.31
C ARG A 59 15.24 0.61 -13.19
N LEU A 60 14.28 0.72 -12.26
CA LEU A 60 13.50 1.94 -12.04
C LEU A 60 14.36 3.11 -11.57
N ALA A 61 15.32 2.87 -10.68
CA ALA A 61 16.26 3.90 -10.24
C ALA A 61 17.09 4.43 -11.42
N LYS A 62 17.60 3.53 -12.27
CA LYS A 62 18.34 3.90 -13.48
C LYS A 62 17.47 4.67 -14.47
N GLU A 63 16.26 4.20 -14.77
CA GLU A 63 15.32 4.84 -15.68
C GLU A 63 14.90 6.23 -15.19
N SER A 64 14.81 6.40 -13.88
CA SER A 64 14.41 7.66 -13.22
C SER A 64 15.58 8.59 -12.87
N ASN A 65 16.81 8.20 -13.21
CA ASN A 65 18.04 8.92 -12.83
C ASN A 65 18.16 9.17 -11.31
N ILE A 66 17.77 8.17 -10.50
CA ILE A 66 17.90 8.16 -9.04
C ILE A 66 19.22 7.47 -8.67
N GLU A 67 20.02 8.11 -7.82
CA GLU A 67 21.29 7.57 -7.35
C GLU A 67 21.07 6.39 -6.38
N LEU A 68 21.63 5.22 -6.70
CA LEU A 68 21.62 4.05 -5.83
C LEU A 68 22.69 4.17 -4.73
N LYS A 69 22.32 4.76 -3.60
CA LYS A 69 23.18 4.92 -2.41
C LYS A 69 23.24 3.70 -1.50
N VAL A 70 22.41 2.70 -1.77
CA VAL A 70 22.29 1.46 -0.99
C VAL A 70 22.20 0.26 -1.92
N GLY A 71 22.84 -0.82 -1.51
CA GLY A 71 22.77 -2.13 -2.15
C GLY A 71 21.83 -3.10 -1.43
N PRO A 72 21.65 -4.30 -1.99
CA PRO A 72 20.81 -5.33 -1.39
C PRO A 72 21.36 -5.80 -0.02
N ASP A 73 22.68 -5.78 0.16
CA ASP A 73 23.31 -6.11 1.44
C ASP A 73 23.07 -5.05 2.52
N ASP A 74 22.91 -3.78 2.16
CA ASP A 74 22.62 -2.69 3.10
C ASP A 74 21.20 -2.82 3.68
N TYR A 75 20.23 -3.22 2.84
CA TYR A 75 18.89 -3.59 3.31
C TYR A 75 18.90 -4.79 4.23
N LYS A 76 19.70 -5.82 3.90
CA LYS A 76 19.87 -6.99 4.78
C LYS A 76 20.40 -6.57 6.16
N ASN A 77 21.40 -5.70 6.19
CA ASN A 77 21.97 -5.17 7.43
C ASN A 77 20.94 -4.35 8.23
N THR A 78 20.02 -3.66 7.55
CA THR A 78 18.94 -2.93 8.19
C THR A 78 17.90 -3.86 8.84
N ILE A 79 17.59 -4.98 8.18
CA ILE A 79 16.54 -5.91 8.63
C ILE A 79 17.06 -6.87 9.70
N PHE A 80 18.27 -7.40 9.53
CA PHE A 80 18.84 -8.46 10.39
C PHE A 80 20.02 -8.00 11.26
N GLY A 81 20.44 -6.75 11.14
CA GLY A 81 21.64 -6.23 11.78
C GLY A 81 22.91 -6.47 10.96
N PHE A 82 23.96 -5.73 11.31
CA PHE A 82 25.27 -5.85 10.66
C PHE A 82 25.96 -7.15 11.07
N ASP A 83 26.48 -7.89 10.09
CA ASP A 83 27.32 -9.05 10.37
C ASP A 83 28.73 -8.64 10.82
N ARG A 84 29.50 -9.60 11.37
CA ARG A 84 30.86 -9.33 11.88
C ARG A 84 31.81 -8.74 10.83
N LYS A 85 31.64 -9.10 9.54
CA LYS A 85 32.50 -8.60 8.46
C LYS A 85 32.13 -7.17 8.08
N ALA A 86 30.84 -6.83 8.08
CA ALA A 86 30.36 -5.48 7.88
C ALA A 86 30.80 -4.56 9.02
N ILE A 87 30.69 -5.03 10.27
CA ILE A 87 31.17 -4.30 11.45
C ILE A 87 32.68 -4.01 11.35
N ALA A 88 33.50 -5.02 11.03
CA ALA A 88 34.94 -4.83 10.88
C ALA A 88 35.28 -3.78 9.82
N ARG A 89 34.65 -3.87 8.64
CA ARG A 89 34.84 -2.89 7.55
C ARG A 89 34.46 -1.47 7.94
N LEU A 90 33.40 -1.30 8.74
CA LEU A 90 32.97 0.02 9.20
C LEU A 90 33.98 0.65 10.15
N TYR A 91 34.54 -0.14 11.07
CA TYR A 91 35.55 0.34 12.02
C TYR A 91 36.90 0.63 11.36
N ASP A 92 37.22 -0.07 10.27
CA ASP A 92 38.42 0.19 9.46
C ASP A 92 38.21 1.34 8.45
N SER A 93 37.03 1.96 8.39
CA SER A 93 36.72 3.02 7.42
C SER A 93 37.02 4.42 7.95
N ASP A 94 37.54 5.28 7.08
CA ASP A 94 37.75 6.71 7.36
C ASP A 94 36.45 7.54 7.31
N ARG A 95 35.29 6.88 7.19
CA ARG A 95 33.99 7.55 6.99
C ARG A 95 33.49 8.30 8.22
N TYR A 96 33.97 7.92 9.40
CA TYR A 96 33.54 8.47 10.70
C TYR A 96 34.72 9.03 11.51
N PRO A 97 35.43 10.05 11.00
CA PRO A 97 36.60 10.59 11.68
C PRO A 97 36.19 11.22 13.03
N GLY A 98 36.86 10.80 14.09
CA GLY A 98 36.63 11.33 15.45
C GLY A 98 35.35 10.85 16.15
N VAL A 99 34.62 9.91 15.55
CA VAL A 99 33.43 9.30 16.18
C VAL A 99 33.87 8.11 17.05
N PRO A 100 33.38 7.98 18.30
CA PRO A 100 33.64 6.81 19.12
C PRO A 100 33.11 5.53 18.45
N THR A 101 33.90 4.46 18.46
CA THR A 101 33.58 3.15 17.85
C THR A 101 32.20 2.63 18.27
N GLU A 102 31.83 2.83 19.53
CA GLU A 102 30.54 2.42 20.11
C GLU A 102 29.33 3.11 19.44
N GLN A 103 29.52 4.28 18.81
CA GLN A 103 28.48 5.06 18.16
C GLN A 103 28.40 4.82 16.64
N ILE A 104 29.47 4.32 16.03
CA ILE A 104 29.57 4.14 14.56
C ILE A 104 28.45 3.25 14.04
N LEU A 105 28.17 2.13 14.71
CA LEU A 105 27.11 1.20 14.28
C LEU A 105 25.72 1.84 14.30
N GLY A 106 25.41 2.59 15.35
CA GLY A 106 24.12 3.28 15.45
C GLY A 106 23.95 4.40 14.42
N LEU A 107 25.04 5.06 14.03
CA LEU A 107 25.03 6.06 12.97
C LEU A 107 24.88 5.43 11.59
N GLU A 108 25.62 4.36 11.31
CA GLU A 108 25.51 3.64 10.04
C GLU A 108 24.12 3.04 9.88
N GLU A 109 23.55 2.43 10.93
CA GLU A 109 22.20 1.87 10.87
C GLU A 109 21.15 2.95 10.53
N LYS A 110 21.28 4.15 11.11
CA LYS A 110 20.41 5.29 10.79
C LYS A 110 20.62 5.78 9.35
N ALA A 111 21.87 5.90 8.92
CA ALA A 111 22.20 6.37 7.58
C ALA A 111 21.67 5.41 6.51
N VAL A 112 21.86 4.11 6.69
CA VAL A 112 21.36 3.09 5.77
C VAL A 112 19.84 3.10 5.72
N LYS A 113 19.14 3.15 6.89
CA LYS A 113 17.68 3.27 6.91
C LYS A 113 17.16 4.49 6.16
N ALA A 114 17.79 5.64 6.38
CA ALA A 114 17.40 6.87 5.70
C ALA A 114 17.59 6.75 4.18
N ASN A 115 18.73 6.23 3.74
CA ASN A 115 19.00 6.02 2.30
C ASN A 115 18.02 5.03 1.67
N CYS A 116 17.71 3.92 2.37
CA CYS A 116 16.72 2.94 1.94
C CYS A 116 15.31 3.54 1.82
N HIS A 117 14.92 4.38 2.77
CA HIS A 117 13.64 5.07 2.75
C HIS A 117 13.58 6.08 1.58
N CYS A 118 14.61 6.89 1.42
CA CYS A 118 14.70 7.87 0.32
C CYS A 118 14.61 7.17 -1.04
N LEU A 119 15.40 6.13 -1.28
CA LEU A 119 15.39 5.40 -2.56
C LEU A 119 13.99 4.90 -2.93
N LEU A 120 13.31 4.21 -2.00
CA LEU A 120 11.97 3.67 -2.26
C LEU A 120 10.93 4.76 -2.42
N SER A 121 11.02 5.83 -1.62
CA SER A 121 10.11 6.98 -1.71
C SER A 121 10.27 7.71 -3.05
N ASP A 122 11.49 7.94 -3.50
CA ASP A 122 11.78 8.64 -4.76
C ASP A 122 11.27 7.83 -5.96
N ILE A 123 11.47 6.50 -5.95
CA ILE A 123 10.91 5.61 -6.99
C ILE A 123 9.38 5.65 -6.98
N LEU A 124 8.74 5.64 -5.80
CA LEU A 124 7.28 5.70 -5.70
C LEU A 124 6.72 6.99 -6.26
N LEU A 125 7.33 8.13 -5.93
CA LEU A 125 6.92 9.43 -6.46
C LEU A 125 7.03 9.47 -7.98
N LYS A 126 8.12 8.92 -8.55
CA LYS A 126 8.30 8.87 -10.00
C LYS A 126 7.27 7.99 -10.69
N LEU A 127 6.93 6.84 -10.10
CA LEU A 127 5.87 5.98 -10.63
C LEU A 127 4.49 6.63 -10.51
N GLU A 128 4.21 7.35 -9.42
CA GLU A 128 2.96 8.10 -9.22
C GLU A 128 2.82 9.21 -10.27
N ASP A 129 3.85 10.04 -10.46
CA ASP A 129 3.90 11.07 -11.49
C ASP A 129 3.66 10.48 -12.89
N PHE A 130 4.27 9.34 -13.20
CA PHE A 130 4.10 8.67 -14.49
C PHE A 130 2.67 8.17 -14.70
N ILE A 131 2.08 7.52 -13.69
CA ILE A 131 0.69 7.03 -13.74
C ILE A 131 -0.30 8.19 -13.89
N GLU A 132 -0.05 9.33 -13.23
CA GLU A 132 -0.87 10.53 -13.36
C GLU A 132 -0.78 11.15 -14.76
N GLN A 133 0.44 11.29 -15.31
CA GLN A 133 0.64 11.80 -16.67
C GLN A 133 0.00 10.92 -17.73
N GLU A 134 0.13 9.60 -17.61
CA GLU A 134 -0.55 8.67 -18.53
C GLU A 134 -2.07 8.83 -18.48
N PHE A 135 -2.63 9.05 -17.29
CA PHE A 135 -4.06 9.27 -17.13
C PHE A 135 -4.53 10.60 -17.75
N GLU A 136 -3.71 11.65 -17.69
CA GLU A 136 -3.99 12.92 -18.38
C GLU A 136 -3.92 12.77 -19.91
N ILE A 137 -2.96 12.01 -20.43
CA ILE A 137 -2.86 11.73 -21.87
C ILE A 137 -4.10 10.97 -22.35
N GLU A 138 -4.50 9.91 -21.64
CA GLU A 138 -5.73 9.18 -21.96
C GLU A 138 -6.96 10.10 -21.91
N GLN A 139 -7.04 11.01 -20.94
CA GLN A 139 -8.11 12.01 -20.89
C GLN A 139 -8.19 12.87 -22.15
N ASN A 140 -7.05 13.37 -22.60
CA ASN A 140 -6.98 14.21 -23.78
C ASN A 140 -7.35 13.42 -25.05
N GLU A 141 -6.83 12.21 -25.22
CA GLU A 141 -7.15 11.36 -26.38
C GLU A 141 -8.64 10.97 -26.44
N PHE A 142 -9.27 10.66 -25.29
CA PHE A 142 -10.70 10.34 -25.23
C PHE A 142 -11.58 11.56 -25.52
N ALA A 143 -11.19 12.74 -25.04
CA ALA A 143 -11.87 13.99 -25.34
C ALA A 143 -11.82 14.31 -26.84
N GLU A 144 -10.68 14.07 -27.50
CA GLU A 144 -10.51 14.29 -28.95
C GLU A 144 -11.41 13.38 -29.80
N ILE A 145 -11.65 12.14 -29.38
CA ILE A 145 -12.56 11.20 -30.07
C ILE A 145 -14.03 11.31 -29.62
N GLY A 146 -14.38 12.34 -28.84
CA GLY A 146 -15.75 12.62 -28.42
C GLY A 146 -16.38 11.56 -27.50
N LYS A 147 -15.55 10.73 -26.85
CA LYS A 147 -16.01 9.69 -25.93
C LYS A 147 -15.75 10.12 -24.48
N GLN A 148 -16.77 10.00 -23.63
CA GLN A 148 -16.55 10.13 -22.19
C GLN A 148 -15.76 8.92 -21.68
N LEU A 149 -14.68 9.18 -20.96
CA LEU A 149 -13.98 8.14 -20.20
C LEU A 149 -14.91 7.52 -19.15
N PRO A 150 -14.72 6.23 -18.82
CA PRO A 150 -15.23 5.69 -17.57
C PRO A 150 -14.75 6.57 -16.41
N ILE A 151 -15.70 7.11 -15.66
CA ILE A 151 -15.45 7.98 -14.50
C ILE A 151 -14.54 7.24 -13.51
N LYS A 152 -13.39 7.86 -13.16
CA LYS A 152 -12.50 7.34 -12.11
C LYS A 152 -13.32 7.21 -10.83
N ASP A 153 -13.34 6.01 -10.27
CA ASP A 153 -14.15 5.73 -9.08
C ASP A 153 -13.65 6.59 -7.91
N GLU A 154 -14.59 7.29 -7.27
CA GLU A 154 -14.29 8.27 -6.24
C GLU A 154 -13.83 7.57 -4.96
N GLU A 155 -12.79 8.09 -4.32
CA GLU A 155 -12.31 7.57 -3.04
C GLU A 155 -12.95 8.29 -1.86
N LEU A 156 -13.40 7.52 -0.89
CA LEU A 156 -14.00 8.00 0.35
C LEU A 156 -13.12 7.64 1.55
N THR A 157 -13.13 8.48 2.58
CA THR A 157 -12.63 8.08 3.90
C THR A 157 -13.60 7.11 4.58
N ASN A 158 -13.14 6.47 5.65
CA ASN A 158 -13.99 5.63 6.49
C ASN A 158 -15.23 6.38 7.00
N GLU A 159 -15.08 7.65 7.40
CA GLU A 159 -16.15 8.49 7.91
C GLU A 159 -17.17 8.82 6.82
N GLN A 160 -16.70 9.18 5.62
CA GLN A 160 -17.57 9.42 4.46
C GLN A 160 -18.32 8.15 4.05
N ALA A 161 -17.66 7.00 4.11
CA ALA A 161 -18.31 5.71 3.83
C ALA A 161 -19.36 5.34 4.88
N VAL A 162 -19.13 5.65 6.15
CA VAL A 162 -20.11 5.49 7.23
C VAL A 162 -21.35 6.34 6.97
N GLU A 163 -21.17 7.61 6.63
CA GLU A 163 -22.27 8.53 6.33
C GLU A 163 -23.10 8.02 5.15
N LEU A 164 -22.44 7.52 4.11
CA LEU A 164 -23.09 6.95 2.93
C LEU A 164 -23.90 5.68 3.23
N LEU A 165 -23.38 4.78 4.06
CA LEU A 165 -24.05 3.52 4.40
C LEU A 165 -25.15 3.70 5.45
N GLY A 166 -25.01 4.66 6.37
CA GLY A 166 -25.96 4.92 7.45
C GLY A 166 -26.12 3.76 8.45
N GLY A 167 -27.15 3.82 9.28
CA GLY A 167 -27.56 2.69 10.13
C GLY A 167 -26.62 2.32 11.29
N GLY A 168 -25.92 3.30 11.87
CA GLY A 168 -25.11 3.09 13.08
C GLY A 168 -23.79 2.34 12.86
N ILE A 169 -23.31 2.26 11.60
CA ILE A 169 -22.02 1.66 11.27
C ILE A 169 -20.90 2.58 11.76
N SER A 170 -19.86 2.02 12.37
CA SER A 170 -18.70 2.80 12.81
C SER A 170 -17.58 2.78 11.76
N ALA A 171 -16.70 3.79 11.78
CA ALA A 171 -15.51 3.82 10.93
C ALA A 171 -14.61 2.59 11.15
N SER A 172 -14.58 2.06 12.37
CA SER A 172 -13.84 0.82 12.69
C SER A 172 -14.42 -0.40 11.98
N THR A 173 -15.73 -0.42 11.77
CA THR A 173 -16.43 -1.48 11.01
C THR A 173 -16.04 -1.42 9.54
N ILE A 174 -15.92 -0.21 8.95
CA ILE A 174 -15.43 -0.04 7.58
C ILE A 174 -14.02 -0.61 7.44
N SER A 175 -13.10 -0.25 8.34
CA SER A 175 -11.74 -0.80 8.34
C SER A 175 -11.72 -2.33 8.42
N LYS A 176 -12.61 -2.94 9.21
CA LYS A 176 -12.75 -4.40 9.27
C LYS A 176 -13.24 -4.99 7.94
N TRP A 177 -14.22 -4.37 7.30
CA TRP A 177 -14.74 -4.83 6.00
C TRP A 177 -13.74 -4.67 4.86
N VAL A 178 -12.90 -3.64 4.88
CA VAL A 178 -11.78 -3.51 3.93
C VAL A 178 -10.77 -4.64 4.15
N LYS A 179 -10.37 -4.90 5.40
CA LYS A 179 -9.45 -6.00 5.73
C LYS A 179 -10.01 -7.38 5.38
N ALA A 180 -11.33 -7.57 5.50
CA ALA A 180 -12.02 -8.81 5.15
C ALA A 180 -12.28 -8.95 3.64
N GLY A 181 -11.96 -7.93 2.82
CA GLY A 181 -12.21 -7.92 1.37
C GLY A 181 -13.67 -7.68 0.96
N SER A 182 -14.55 -7.38 1.92
CA SER A 182 -15.96 -7.06 1.66
C SER A 182 -16.16 -5.65 1.07
N LEU A 183 -15.19 -4.76 1.27
CA LEU A 183 -15.10 -3.46 0.60
C LEU A 183 -13.76 -3.36 -0.11
N LYS A 184 -13.77 -2.86 -1.35
CA LYS A 184 -12.53 -2.57 -2.07
C LYS A 184 -11.90 -1.29 -1.51
N GLY A 185 -10.74 -1.45 -0.89
CA GLY A 185 -9.90 -0.34 -0.44
C GLY A 185 -8.87 0.05 -1.51
N ASN A 186 -8.51 1.33 -1.56
CA ASN A 186 -7.40 1.86 -2.37
C ASN A 186 -6.27 2.41 -1.48
N GLY A 187 -5.84 1.59 -0.51
CA GLY A 187 -4.77 1.95 0.43
C GLY A 187 -5.22 2.77 1.64
N CYS A 188 -4.26 3.46 2.25
CA CYS A 188 -4.44 4.29 3.44
C CYS A 188 -3.82 5.67 3.22
N LYS A 189 -4.48 6.74 3.71
CA LYS A 189 -3.89 8.08 3.83
C LYS A 189 -3.82 8.42 5.31
N GLY A 190 -2.63 8.30 5.91
CA GLY A 190 -2.45 8.36 7.36
C GLY A 190 -3.11 7.19 8.07
N ARG A 191 -3.87 7.44 9.15
CA ARG A 191 -4.59 6.41 9.92
C ARG A 191 -5.92 5.94 9.31
N GLN A 192 -6.33 6.51 8.18
CA GLN A 192 -7.62 6.23 7.54
C GLN A 192 -7.44 5.39 6.27
N HIS A 193 -8.30 4.38 6.11
CA HIS A 193 -8.41 3.66 4.85
C HIS A 193 -9.15 4.52 3.81
N ARG A 194 -8.73 4.38 2.55
CA ARG A 194 -9.45 4.90 1.38
C ARG A 194 -10.30 3.78 0.80
N VAL A 195 -11.58 4.01 0.61
CA VAL A 195 -12.51 3.03 0.05
C VAL A 195 -13.17 3.56 -1.21
N LEU A 196 -13.39 2.67 -2.18
CA LEU A 196 -14.00 3.03 -3.45
C LEU A 196 -15.51 3.26 -3.28
N LYS A 197 -16.01 4.42 -3.73
CA LYS A 197 -17.42 4.83 -3.62
C LYS A 197 -18.36 3.82 -4.28
N SER A 198 -18.01 3.27 -5.45
CA SER A 198 -18.81 2.22 -6.09
C SER A 198 -18.98 0.99 -5.20
N SER A 199 -17.91 0.56 -4.53
CA SER A 199 -17.93 -0.60 -3.62
C SER A 199 -18.83 -0.32 -2.41
N VAL A 200 -18.80 0.91 -1.89
CA VAL A 200 -19.67 1.33 -0.79
C VAL A 200 -21.15 1.36 -1.22
N LEU A 201 -21.43 1.88 -2.42
CA LEU A 201 -22.79 1.93 -2.96
C LEU A 201 -23.36 0.54 -3.27
N LEU A 202 -22.55 -0.38 -3.80
CA LEU A 202 -22.95 -1.77 -4.02
C LEU A 202 -23.31 -2.44 -2.69
N LEU A 203 -22.46 -2.29 -1.67
CA LEU A 203 -22.74 -2.82 -0.33
C LEU A 203 -24.02 -2.23 0.27
N LYS A 204 -24.27 -0.93 0.06
CA LYS A 204 -25.52 -0.28 0.49
C LYS A 204 -26.73 -0.92 -0.17
N HIS A 205 -26.67 -1.15 -1.47
CA HIS A 205 -27.74 -1.75 -2.24
C HIS A 205 -28.02 -3.18 -1.77
N GLU A 206 -26.99 -4.01 -1.61
CA GLU A 206 -27.13 -5.38 -1.11
C GLU A 206 -27.82 -5.43 0.26
N ARG A 207 -27.45 -4.51 1.17
CA ARG A 207 -28.11 -4.42 2.48
C ARG A 207 -29.57 -4.02 2.38
N GLN A 208 -29.89 -3.07 1.51
CA GLN A 208 -31.27 -2.65 1.29
C GLN A 208 -32.13 -3.80 0.74
N GLU A 209 -31.60 -4.58 -0.20
CA GLU A 209 -32.28 -5.75 -0.75
C GLU A 209 -32.46 -6.85 0.30
N GLN A 210 -31.45 -7.12 1.13
CA GLN A 210 -31.57 -8.06 2.25
C GLN A 210 -32.63 -7.62 3.27
N HIS A 211 -32.71 -6.32 3.58
CA HIS A 211 -33.77 -5.79 4.44
C HIS A 211 -35.15 -5.97 3.83
N LYS A 212 -35.35 -5.63 2.55
CA LYS A 212 -36.63 -5.85 1.85
C LYS A 212 -37.03 -7.32 1.83
N LEU A 213 -36.09 -8.22 1.58
CA LEU A 213 -36.34 -9.67 1.58
C LEU A 213 -36.75 -10.18 2.97
N LYS A 214 -36.12 -9.65 4.02
CA LYS A 214 -36.48 -10.00 5.40
C LYS A 214 -37.87 -9.48 5.75
N ASP A 215 -38.18 -8.23 5.43
CA ASP A 215 -39.50 -7.64 5.67
C ASP A 215 -40.60 -8.37 4.90
N ALA A 216 -40.33 -8.80 3.67
CA ALA A 216 -41.26 -9.62 2.88
C ALA A 216 -41.52 -10.98 3.53
N LYS A 217 -40.47 -11.67 4.02
CA LYS A 217 -40.61 -12.94 4.75
C LYS A 217 -41.39 -12.77 6.04
N ASP A 218 -41.12 -11.70 6.80
CA ASP A 218 -41.80 -11.44 8.06
C ASP A 218 -43.29 -11.13 7.82
N LYS A 219 -43.63 -10.40 6.75
CA LYS A 219 -45.04 -10.17 6.33
C LYS A 219 -45.75 -11.46 5.93
N MET A 220 -45.12 -12.31 5.11
CA MET A 220 -45.69 -13.61 4.71
C MET A 220 -45.93 -14.51 5.93
N ASN A 221 -44.99 -14.53 6.89
CA ASN A 221 -45.15 -15.29 8.12
C ASN A 221 -46.31 -14.76 8.98
N ILE A 222 -46.49 -13.44 9.06
CA ILE A 222 -47.61 -12.84 9.80
C ILE A 222 -48.95 -13.15 9.13
N GLU A 223 -49.04 -13.11 7.80
CA GLU A 223 -50.25 -13.47 7.04
C GLU A 223 -50.59 -14.96 7.19
N ALA A 224 -49.60 -15.84 7.06
CA ALA A 224 -49.78 -17.28 7.28
C ALA A 224 -50.21 -17.63 8.72
N LEU A 225 -49.81 -16.82 9.72
CA LEU A 225 -50.26 -16.97 11.11
C LEU A 225 -51.69 -16.43 11.34
N LYS A 226 -52.15 -15.49 10.51
CA LYS A 226 -53.53 -14.97 10.55
C LYS A 226 -54.52 -15.90 9.87
N GLU A 227 -54.14 -16.58 8.78
CA GLU A 227 -54.98 -17.56 8.09
C GLU A 227 -55.15 -18.89 8.86
N LYS A 228 -54.29 -19.14 9.85
CA LYS A 228 -54.38 -20.32 10.75
C LYS A 228 -55.19 -20.09 12.02
N LYS A 229 -55.82 -18.92 12.18
CA LYS A 229 -56.75 -18.60 13.27
C LYS A 229 -58.17 -18.51 12.72
#